data_AF-A0A8H5YKZ8-F1
#
_entry.id   AF-A0A8H5YKZ8-F1
#
_cell.length_a   1.000
_cell.length_b   1.000
_cell.length_c   1.000
_cell.angle_alpha   90.00
_cell.angle_beta   90.00
_cell.angle_gamma   90.00
#
_symmetry.space_group_name_H-M   'P 1'
#
loop_
_entity.id
_entity.type
_entity.pdbx_description
1 polymer ?
#
loop_
_entity_poly.entity_id
_entity_poly.type
_entity_poly.pdbx_seq_one_letter_code
_entity_poly.pdbx_strand_id
1 'polypeptide(L)'
;MVIDAETDNKTRTLHDLRLVVKKAGGVVGSTTFYFTRRGRAVFKAKECGPSLSDVLDEAIEHEGLEDVEELPEGDFLAWTQPNTLTAITEALSKKFELEILDADIVWAPNEDTKVSIDTTEQADTLDMLFNGLKEYPEVRAIYANVRQGAVGDEEWDKVERNLDV
;
A
#
# COMPACT_ATOMS: atom_id res chain seq x y z
N MET A 1 3.89 -5.51 9.65
CA MET A 1 4.42 -4.24 9.11
C MET A 1 5.72 -4.52 8.36
N VAL A 2 5.88 -3.96 7.17
CA VAL A 2 7.12 -3.99 6.38
C VAL A 2 7.57 -2.54 6.19
N ILE A 3 8.87 -2.28 6.23
CA ILE A 3 9.45 -0.96 6.00
C ILE A 3 10.47 -1.09 4.88
N ASP A 4 10.27 -0.34 3.80
CA ASP A 4 11.27 -0.18 2.77
C ASP A 4 12.13 1.04 3.08
N ALA A 5 13.45 0.85 3.04
CA ALA A 5 14.41 1.89 3.37
C ALA A 5 15.59 1.90 2.38
N GLU A 6 16.02 3.10 2.02
CA GLU A 6 17.18 3.36 1.18
C GLU A 6 18.27 4.03 2.04
N THR A 7 19.40 3.36 2.18
CA THR A 7 20.44 3.79 3.12
C THR A 7 21.83 3.39 2.65
N ASP A 8 22.82 4.22 2.99
CA ASP A 8 24.24 3.95 2.82
C ASP A 8 24.82 3.11 3.97
N ASN A 9 24.11 3.02 5.11
CA ASN A 9 24.53 2.30 6.30
C ASN A 9 23.41 1.44 6.86
N LYS A 10 23.29 0.24 6.31
CA LYS A 10 22.29 -0.75 6.72
C LYS A 10 22.25 -0.98 8.23
N THR A 11 23.39 -1.15 8.90
CA THR A 11 23.43 -1.49 10.33
C THR A 11 22.91 -0.36 11.21
N ARG A 12 23.27 0.89 10.90
CA ARG A 12 22.76 2.08 11.61
C ARG A 12 21.25 2.18 11.47
N THR A 13 20.75 2.23 10.24
CA THR A 13 19.31 2.37 9.96
C THR A 13 18.52 1.24 10.62
N LEU A 14 18.99 0.00 10.53
CA LEU A 14 18.31 -1.13 11.16
C LEU A 14 18.29 -1.01 12.71
N HIS A 15 19.37 -0.52 13.32
CA HIS A 15 19.40 -0.28 14.76
C HIS A 15 18.39 0.80 15.17
N ASP A 16 18.36 1.92 14.45
CA ASP A 16 17.54 3.07 14.80
C ASP A 16 16.05 2.76 14.60
N LEU A 17 15.66 2.16 13.47
CA LEU A 17 14.26 1.75 13.25
C LEU A 17 13.80 0.71 14.27
N ARG A 18 14.67 -0.22 14.68
CA ARG A 18 14.34 -1.17 15.76
C ARG A 18 14.10 -0.48 17.09
N LEU A 19 14.82 0.61 17.37
CA LEU A 19 14.63 1.37 18.59
C LEU A 19 13.28 2.08 18.58
N VAL A 20 12.86 2.66 17.45
CA VAL A 20 11.52 3.26 17.29
C VAL A 20 10.43 2.24 17.57
N VAL A 21 10.49 1.06 16.93
CA VAL A 21 9.52 -0.02 17.13
C VAL A 21 9.44 -0.42 18.61
N LYS A 22 10.59 -0.59 19.28
CA LYS A 22 10.63 -0.96 20.71
C LYS A 22 10.06 0.13 21.61
N LYS A 23 10.32 1.42 21.32
CA LYS A 23 9.77 2.55 22.09
C LYS A 23 8.24 2.60 22.02
N ALA A 24 7.66 2.22 20.89
CA ALA A 24 6.21 2.07 20.72
C ALA A 24 5.65 0.75 21.27
N GLY A 25 6.44 -0.05 21.99
CA GLY A 25 6.01 -1.32 22.57
C GLY A 25 5.95 -2.49 21.58
N GLY A 26 6.41 -2.31 20.35
CA GLY A 26 6.43 -3.33 19.32
C GLY A 26 7.56 -4.35 19.46
N VAL A 27 7.41 -5.49 18.79
CA VAL A 27 8.42 -6.55 18.69
C VAL A 27 8.94 -6.62 17.27
N VAL A 28 10.26 -6.70 17.14
CA VAL A 28 10.93 -6.84 15.84
C VAL A 28 11.03 -8.32 15.48
N GLY A 29 10.39 -8.70 14.39
CA GLY A 29 10.42 -10.06 13.85
C GLY A 29 10.24 -10.05 12.33
N SER A 30 10.39 -11.21 11.69
CA SER A 30 9.99 -11.35 10.30
C SER A 30 8.47 -11.29 10.23
N THR A 31 7.93 -10.47 9.34
CA THR A 31 6.48 -10.37 9.08
C THR A 31 6.18 -10.49 7.60
N THR A 32 7.18 -10.74 6.74
CA THR A 32 7.03 -10.73 5.28
C THR A 32 6.05 -11.78 4.78
N PHE A 33 5.81 -12.84 5.55
CA PHE A 33 4.85 -13.90 5.21
C PHE A 33 3.38 -13.46 5.33
N TYR A 34 3.10 -12.31 5.95
CA TYR A 34 1.78 -11.68 5.98
C TYR A 34 1.52 -10.76 4.77
N PHE A 35 2.50 -10.61 3.89
CA PHE A 35 2.43 -9.70 2.76
C PHE A 35 2.82 -10.41 1.47
N THR A 36 2.24 -9.95 0.37
CA THR A 36 2.58 -10.37 -0.97
C THR A 36 3.08 -9.16 -1.75
N ARG A 37 4.17 -9.31 -2.50
CA ARG A 37 4.58 -8.28 -3.44
C ARG A 37 3.62 -8.27 -4.62
N ARG A 38 3.00 -7.12 -4.88
CA ARG A 38 2.09 -6.91 -6.00
C ARG A 38 2.52 -5.66 -6.75
N GLY A 39 2.30 -5.67 -8.07
CA GLY A 39 2.32 -4.44 -8.84
C GLY A 39 1.06 -3.64 -8.55
N ARG A 40 1.20 -2.32 -8.42
CA ARG A 40 0.13 -1.37 -8.20
C ARG A 40 0.22 -0.31 -9.29
N ALA A 41 -0.85 -0.10 -10.04
CA ALA A 41 -0.94 1.00 -11.00
C ALA A 41 -2.18 1.83 -10.74
N VAL A 42 -2.00 3.14 -10.61
CA VAL A 42 -3.07 4.12 -10.41
C VAL A 42 -3.28 4.87 -11.73
N PHE A 43 -4.51 4.90 -12.19
CA PHE A 43 -4.91 5.57 -13.42
C PHE A 43 -5.94 6.66 -13.13
N LYS A 44 -5.80 7.78 -13.82
CA LYS A 44 -6.71 8.90 -13.65
C LYS A 44 -8.05 8.65 -14.36
N ALA A 45 -9.14 8.97 -13.69
CA ALA A 45 -10.48 8.99 -14.26
C ALA A 45 -10.58 9.96 -15.45
N LYS A 46 -11.41 9.63 -16.44
CA LYS A 46 -11.77 10.51 -17.56
C LYS A 46 -13.29 10.63 -17.61
N GLU A 47 -13.84 11.83 -17.84
CA GLU A 47 -15.30 12.07 -17.86
C GLU A 47 -16.08 11.22 -18.89
N CYS A 48 -15.39 10.62 -19.86
CA CYS A 48 -15.92 9.63 -20.81
C CYS A 48 -14.98 8.42 -20.92
N GLY A 49 -14.33 8.05 -19.82
CA GLY A 49 -13.42 6.92 -19.72
C GLY A 49 -14.15 5.57 -19.63
N PRO A 50 -13.38 4.47 -19.57
CA PRO A 50 -13.94 3.15 -19.32
C PRO A 50 -14.66 3.10 -17.98
N SER A 51 -15.72 2.31 -17.90
CA SER A 51 -16.31 1.90 -16.63
C SER A 51 -15.45 0.83 -15.95
N LEU A 52 -15.63 0.61 -14.65
CA LEU A 52 -14.98 -0.50 -13.94
C LEU A 52 -15.19 -1.85 -14.66
N SER A 53 -16.39 -2.10 -15.21
CA SER A 53 -16.65 -3.32 -15.99
C SER A 53 -15.80 -3.43 -17.25
N ASP A 54 -15.57 -2.33 -17.96
CA ASP A 54 -14.74 -2.35 -19.17
C ASP A 54 -13.27 -2.68 -18.82
N VAL A 55 -12.77 -2.14 -17.70
CA VAL A 55 -11.40 -2.45 -17.22
C VAL A 55 -11.30 -3.86 -16.67
N LEU A 56 -12.35 -4.38 -16.03
CA LEU A 56 -12.40 -5.76 -15.53
C LEU A 56 -12.44 -6.79 -16.66
N ASP A 57 -13.10 -6.49 -17.78
CA ASP A 57 -13.06 -7.36 -18.96
C ASP A 57 -11.62 -7.55 -19.48
N GLU A 58 -10.76 -6.53 -19.34
CA GLU A 58 -9.33 -6.64 -19.65
C GLU A 58 -8.56 -7.53 -18.68
N ALA A 59 -9.00 -7.62 -17.42
CA ALA A 59 -8.39 -8.53 -16.44
C ALA A 59 -8.45 -9.99 -16.91
N ILE A 60 -9.49 -10.32 -17.68
CA ILE A 60 -9.67 -11.63 -18.28
C ILE A 60 -8.71 -11.83 -19.46
N GLU A 61 -8.41 -10.77 -20.23
CA GLU A 61 -7.55 -10.84 -21.42
C GLU A 61 -6.04 -10.83 -21.08
N HIS A 62 -5.65 -10.24 -19.95
CA HIS A 62 -4.26 -10.07 -19.55
C HIS A 62 -3.84 -10.98 -18.38
N GLU A 63 -3.08 -12.04 -18.69
CA GLU A 63 -2.44 -12.87 -17.66
C GLU A 63 -1.57 -11.99 -16.74
N GLY A 64 -1.96 -11.91 -15.46
CA GLY A 64 -1.25 -11.17 -14.43
C GLY A 64 -1.90 -9.87 -13.97
N LEU A 65 -3.06 -9.48 -14.53
CA LEU A 65 -3.96 -8.52 -13.87
C LEU A 65 -4.77 -9.31 -12.85
N GLU A 66 -4.60 -8.98 -11.58
CA GLU A 66 -5.15 -9.77 -10.46
C GLU A 66 -6.45 -9.16 -9.93
N ASP A 67 -6.53 -7.84 -9.88
CA ASP A 67 -7.72 -7.13 -9.38
C ASP A 67 -7.77 -5.69 -9.90
N VAL A 68 -8.97 -5.09 -9.93
CA VAL A 68 -9.18 -3.69 -10.30
C VAL A 68 -10.25 -3.08 -9.39
N GLU A 69 -9.92 -1.94 -8.80
CA GLU A 69 -10.78 -1.20 -7.89
C GLU A 69 -10.98 0.24 -8.40
N GLU A 70 -12.13 0.82 -8.09
CA GLU A 70 -12.40 2.25 -8.31
C GLU A 70 -12.11 3.00 -7.00
N LEU A 71 -11.24 3.99 -7.08
CA LEU A 71 -10.85 4.88 -5.98
C LEU A 71 -11.82 6.07 -5.87
N PRO A 72 -11.78 6.79 -4.73
CA PRO A 72 -12.47 8.08 -4.61
C PRO A 72 -12.10 9.01 -5.78
N GLU A 73 -13.07 9.83 -6.21
CA GLU A 73 -12.94 10.70 -7.41
C GLU A 73 -12.95 9.97 -8.77
N GLY A 74 -13.12 8.65 -8.78
CA GLY A 74 -13.31 7.83 -9.99
C GLY A 74 -12.02 7.31 -10.62
N ASP A 75 -10.87 7.52 -9.96
CA ASP A 75 -9.58 6.96 -10.40
C ASP A 75 -9.61 5.43 -10.31
N PHE A 76 -8.78 4.74 -11.10
CA PHE A 76 -8.71 3.28 -11.09
C PHE A 76 -7.41 2.79 -10.45
N LEU A 77 -7.52 1.77 -9.62
CA LEU A 77 -6.40 1.04 -9.04
C LEU A 77 -6.36 -0.37 -9.63
N ALA A 78 -5.28 -0.70 -10.35
CA ALA A 78 -5.06 -2.04 -10.86
C ALA A 78 -3.96 -2.75 -10.05
N TRP A 79 -4.29 -3.94 -9.57
CA TRP A 79 -3.36 -4.85 -8.91
C TRP A 79 -2.87 -5.90 -9.89
N THR A 80 -1.55 -6.06 -9.99
CA THR A 80 -0.93 -7.00 -10.92
C THR A 80 0.10 -7.89 -10.24
N GLN A 81 0.56 -8.92 -10.93
CA GLN A 81 1.82 -9.56 -10.57
C GLN A 81 2.99 -8.56 -10.76
N PRO A 82 4.03 -8.59 -9.91
CA PRO A 82 5.13 -7.63 -9.99
C PRO A 82 5.89 -7.65 -11.33
N ASN A 83 6.00 -8.81 -11.96
CA ASN A 83 6.70 -9.00 -13.23
C ASN A 83 5.89 -8.58 -14.46
N THR A 84 4.57 -8.40 -14.32
CA THR A 84 3.67 -8.01 -15.42
C THR A 84 3.23 -6.55 -15.34
N LEU A 85 3.52 -5.85 -14.24
CA LEU A 85 3.12 -4.46 -13.98
C LEU A 85 3.30 -3.56 -15.21
N THR A 86 4.53 -3.41 -15.70
CA THR A 86 4.82 -2.51 -16.84
C THR A 86 4.01 -2.87 -18.09
N ALA A 87 3.87 -4.16 -18.40
CA ALA A 87 3.14 -4.59 -19.60
C ALA A 87 1.65 -4.28 -19.49
N ILE A 88 1.05 -4.53 -18.33
CA ILE A 88 -0.37 -4.27 -18.08
C ILE A 88 -0.65 -2.78 -18.00
N THR A 89 0.20 -2.02 -17.30
CA THR A 89 0.05 -0.57 -17.16
C THR A 89 0.07 0.12 -18.53
N GLU A 90 1.00 -0.27 -19.41
CA GLU A 90 1.05 0.26 -20.77
C GLU A 90 -0.15 -0.18 -21.62
N ALA A 91 -0.62 -1.42 -21.47
CA ALA A 91 -1.76 -1.94 -22.23
C ALA A 91 -3.05 -1.18 -21.88
N LEU A 92 -3.36 -1.05 -20.58
CA LEU A 92 -4.53 -0.34 -20.09
C LEU A 92 -4.49 1.15 -20.47
N SER A 93 -3.33 1.80 -20.28
CA SER A 93 -3.15 3.21 -20.67
C SER A 93 -3.37 3.43 -22.17
N LYS A 94 -2.85 2.56 -23.04
CA LYS A 94 -3.02 2.67 -24.50
C LYS A 94 -4.45 2.36 -24.95
N LYS A 95 -5.10 1.35 -24.37
CA LYS A 95 -6.43 0.90 -24.80
C LYS A 95 -7.53 1.88 -24.40
N PHE A 96 -7.43 2.42 -23.19
CA PHE A 96 -8.44 3.31 -22.63
C PHE A 96 -8.04 4.79 -22.66
N GLU A 97 -6.86 5.11 -23.17
CA GLU A 97 -6.27 6.46 -23.15
C GLU A 97 -6.25 7.05 -21.73
N LEU A 98 -5.94 6.21 -20.74
CA LEU A 98 -5.84 6.60 -19.34
C LEU A 98 -4.45 7.18 -19.04
N GLU A 99 -4.43 8.26 -18.26
CA GLU A 99 -3.21 8.81 -17.70
C GLU A 99 -2.75 7.93 -16.53
N ILE A 100 -1.49 7.51 -16.55
CA ILE A 100 -0.88 6.76 -15.44
C ILE A 100 -0.42 7.79 -14.40
N LEU A 101 -1.03 7.75 -13.22
CA LEU A 101 -0.65 8.60 -12.10
C LEU A 101 0.54 8.02 -11.34
N ASP A 102 0.51 6.71 -11.13
CA ASP A 102 1.55 6.00 -10.39
C ASP A 102 1.63 4.52 -10.83
N ALA A 103 2.81 3.92 -10.74
CA ALA A 103 3.02 2.51 -11.09
C ALA A 103 4.24 1.93 -10.38
N ASP A 104 4.02 1.22 -9.27
CA ASP A 104 5.07 0.73 -8.38
C ASP A 104 4.85 -0.72 -7.91
N ILE A 105 5.91 -1.36 -7.43
CA ILE A 105 5.82 -2.67 -6.77
C ILE A 105 5.77 -2.43 -5.26
N VAL A 106 4.66 -2.80 -4.65
CA VAL A 106 4.37 -2.56 -3.23
C VAL A 106 4.17 -3.86 -2.46
N TRP A 107 4.17 -3.76 -1.13
CA TRP A 107 3.79 -4.86 -0.26
C TRP A 107 2.31 -4.77 0.10
N ALA A 108 1.49 -5.61 -0.53
CA ALA A 108 0.08 -5.72 -0.18
C ALA A 108 -0.10 -6.71 0.98
N PRO A 109 -0.83 -6.35 2.06
CA PRO A 109 -1.15 -7.29 3.13
C PRO A 109 -2.11 -8.37 2.63
N ASN A 110 -1.86 -9.62 3.02
CA ASN A 110 -2.77 -10.72 2.69
C ASN A 110 -4.09 -10.53 3.44
N GLU A 111 -5.23 -10.64 2.75
CA GLU A 111 -6.56 -10.33 3.31
C GLU A 111 -6.86 -11.06 4.63
N ASP A 112 -6.50 -12.34 4.71
CA ASP A 112 -6.72 -13.20 5.87
C ASP A 112 -5.84 -12.86 7.09
N THR A 113 -4.85 -12.00 6.89
CA THR A 113 -3.88 -11.60 7.92
C THR A 113 -4.11 -10.18 8.43
N LYS A 114 -5.07 -9.45 7.86
CA LYS A 114 -5.40 -8.07 8.27
C LYS A 114 -5.97 -8.05 9.68
N VAL A 115 -5.51 -7.11 10.49
CA VAL A 115 -5.91 -6.92 11.89
C VAL A 115 -6.77 -5.67 12.01
N SER A 116 -7.93 -5.78 12.67
CA SER A 116 -8.80 -4.63 12.93
C SER A 116 -8.22 -3.71 14.00
N ILE A 117 -8.33 -2.41 13.76
CA ILE A 117 -8.10 -1.38 14.77
C ILE A 117 -9.45 -0.99 15.35
N ASP A 118 -9.65 -1.32 16.62
CA ASP A 118 -10.96 -1.25 17.30
C ASP A 118 -10.98 -0.22 18.43
N THR A 119 -9.82 0.31 18.83
CA THR A 119 -9.73 1.34 19.88
C THR A 119 -8.87 2.52 19.46
N THR A 120 -9.22 3.71 19.96
CA THR A 120 -8.42 4.94 19.78
C THR A 120 -6.98 4.76 20.27
N GLU A 121 -6.78 4.02 21.37
CA GLU A 121 -5.44 3.74 21.91
C GLU A 121 -4.56 2.95 20.91
N GLN A 122 -5.15 1.97 20.19
CA GLN A 122 -4.44 1.24 19.14
C GLN A 122 -4.09 2.17 17.97
N ALA A 123 -5.03 3.01 17.53
CA ALA A 123 -4.80 3.98 16.47
C ALA A 123 -3.70 4.99 16.84
N ASP A 124 -3.77 5.59 18.03
CA ASP A 124 -2.77 6.55 18.51
C ASP A 124 -1.37 5.92 18.67
N THR A 125 -1.30 4.67 19.13
CA THR A 125 -0.04 3.93 19.24
C THR A 125 0.59 3.69 17.86
N LEU A 126 -0.23 3.35 16.86
CA LEU A 126 0.25 3.17 15.49
C LEU A 126 0.63 4.48 14.83
N ASP A 127 -0.15 5.56 14.99
CA ASP A 127 0.20 6.90 14.50
C ASP A 127 1.54 7.35 15.10
N MET A 128 1.75 7.19 16.41
CA MET A 128 3.04 7.50 17.04
C MET A 128 4.20 6.67 16.47
N LEU A 129 3.99 5.36 16.27
CA LEU A 129 4.99 4.48 15.67
C LEU A 129 5.34 4.93 14.25
N PHE A 130 4.35 5.13 13.39
CA PHE A 130 4.58 5.44 11.98
C PHE A 130 5.18 6.84 11.80
N ASN A 131 4.71 7.84 12.55
CA ASN A 131 5.33 9.17 12.54
C ASN A 131 6.80 9.09 12.98
N GLY A 132 7.10 8.35 14.05
CA GLY A 132 8.47 8.16 14.51
C GLY A 132 9.37 7.44 13.50
N LEU A 133 8.82 6.57 12.66
CA LEU A 133 9.55 5.94 11.56
C LEU A 133 9.77 6.92 10.40
N LYS A 134 8.77 7.72 10.06
CA LYS A 134 8.86 8.74 8.99
C LYS A 134 9.83 9.88 9.29
N GLU A 135 10.19 10.10 10.55
CA GLU A 135 11.27 11.04 10.92
C GLU A 135 12.64 10.62 10.36
N TYR A 136 12.81 9.35 9.98
CA TYR A 136 14.05 8.84 9.39
C TYR A 136 14.04 9.02 7.87
N PRO A 137 14.96 9.81 7.30
CA PRO A 137 14.98 10.10 5.87
C PRO A 137 15.27 8.87 5.00
N GLU A 138 15.85 7.81 5.60
CA GLU A 138 16.07 6.54 4.92
C GLU A 138 14.77 5.76 4.68
N VAL A 139 13.69 6.02 5.44
CA VAL A 139 12.41 5.34 5.26
C VAL A 139 11.72 5.88 4.01
N ARG A 140 11.37 4.96 3.09
CA ARG A 140 10.71 5.28 1.83
C ARG A 140 9.23 4.93 1.85
N ALA A 141 8.91 3.76 2.40
CA ALA A 141 7.53 3.30 2.48
C ALA A 141 7.29 2.46 3.74
N ILE A 142 6.09 2.57 4.30
CA ILE A 142 5.63 1.81 5.46
C ILE A 142 4.35 1.07 5.07
N TYR A 143 4.38 -0.25 5.21
CA TYR A 143 3.26 -1.14 4.93
C TYR A 143 2.81 -1.82 6.21
N ALA A 144 1.51 -1.85 6.49
CA ALA A 144 0.98 -2.55 7.65
C ALA A 144 -0.28 -3.35 7.27
N ASN A 145 -0.47 -4.50 7.92
CA ASN A 145 -1.63 -5.37 7.72
C ASN A 145 -2.74 -4.97 8.70
N VAL A 146 -3.07 -3.68 8.74
CA VAL A 146 -4.14 -3.13 9.58
C VAL A 146 -5.32 -2.73 8.72
N ARG A 147 -6.53 -2.77 9.28
CA ARG A 147 -7.75 -2.27 8.64
C ARG A 147 -8.61 -1.54 9.65
N GLN A 148 -9.45 -0.63 9.18
CA GLN A 148 -10.44 0.03 10.01
C GLN A 148 -11.38 -1.02 10.63
N GLY A 149 -11.52 -0.98 11.96
CA GLY A 149 -12.43 -1.81 12.73
C GLY A 149 -13.55 -0.97 13.32
N ALA A 150 -13.65 -0.95 14.64
CA ALA A 150 -14.64 -0.17 15.38
C ALA A 150 -14.29 1.32 15.62
N VAL A 151 -13.09 1.77 15.21
CA VAL A 151 -12.68 3.17 15.35
C VAL A 151 -13.37 4.08 14.33
N GLY A 152 -13.54 5.35 14.67
CA GLY A 152 -14.08 6.36 13.76
C GLY A 152 -13.11 6.71 12.63
N ASP A 153 -13.62 7.40 11.61
CA ASP A 153 -12.85 7.79 10.43
C ASP A 153 -11.69 8.73 10.80
N GLU A 154 -11.88 9.65 11.75
CA GLU A 154 -10.82 10.56 12.19
C GLU A 154 -9.63 9.82 12.84
N GLU A 155 -9.89 8.80 13.65
CA GLU A 155 -8.83 7.97 14.22
C GLU A 155 -8.15 7.09 13.16
N TRP A 156 -8.94 6.56 12.23
CA TRP A 156 -8.42 5.74 11.13
C TRP A 156 -7.52 6.56 10.20
N ASP A 157 -7.91 7.77 9.84
CA ASP A 157 -7.15 8.69 8.98
C ASP A 157 -5.75 8.96 9.53
N LYS A 158 -5.58 9.03 10.85
CA LYS A 158 -4.26 9.20 11.49
C LYS A 158 -3.32 8.03 11.17
N VAL A 159 -3.87 6.82 11.11
CA VAL A 159 -3.14 5.58 10.82
C VAL A 159 -2.91 5.46 9.31
N GLU A 160 -3.96 5.61 8.50
CA GLU A 160 -3.95 5.34 7.07
C GLU A 160 -3.06 6.30 6.28
N ARG A 161 -3.09 7.61 6.58
CA ARG A 161 -2.21 8.62 5.94
C ARG A 161 -0.72 8.31 6.06
N ASN A 162 -0.38 7.41 6.97
CA ASN A 162 0.98 7.02 7.25
C ASN A 162 1.46 5.79 6.49
N LEU A 163 0.56 5.09 5.82
CA LEU A 163 0.84 3.87 5.08
C LEU A 163 0.94 4.16 3.58
N ASP A 164 1.83 3.42 2.93
CA ASP A 164 1.96 3.40 1.49
C ASP A 164 1.16 2.19 0.99
N VAL A 165 -0.15 2.35 0.79
CA VAL A 165 -1.05 1.29 0.27
C VAL A 165 -1.56 1.71 -1.09
#